data_AF-A0A2M7QIG0-F1
#
_entry.id   AF-A0A2M7QIG0-F1
#
_cell.length_a   1.000
_cell.length_b   1.000
_cell.length_c   1.000
_cell.angle_alpha   90.00
_cell.angle_beta   90.00
_cell.angle_gamma   90.00
#
_symmetry.space_group_name_H-M   'P 1'
#
loop_
_entity.id
_entity.type
_entity.pdbx_description
1 polymer ?
#
loop_
_entity_poly.entity_id
_entity_poly.type
_entity_poly.pdbx_seq_one_letter_code
_entity_poly.pdbx_strand_id
1 'polypeptide(L)'
;MVSHIKEHEELTQNQHKRASVKKLPSRLFLFILIPILVILIFAALFYVLILYKLPSPQSLRNSRTTPLSTHIYDRNGKLLYEFYKEQNRTFVSIKTLPQNTYQSTIAIEDKDFYKHNGVSLVSGIFRAIKDTVFGQNLQGGSTITQQLVKSALLTPERTI
;
A
#
# COMPACT_ATOMS: atom_id res chain seq x y z
N MET A 1 23.87 48.97 -51.34
CA MET A 1 24.69 48.83 -50.13
C MET A 1 24.00 49.34 -48.86
N VAL A 2 23.23 50.44 -48.93
CA VAL A 2 22.50 51.00 -47.76
C VAL A 2 21.24 50.20 -47.38
N SER A 3 20.60 49.51 -48.34
CA SER A 3 19.41 48.68 -48.09
C SER A 3 19.67 47.43 -47.25
N HIS A 4 20.86 46.82 -47.39
CA HIS A 4 21.24 45.61 -46.65
C HIS A 4 21.56 45.90 -45.18
N ILE A 5 21.98 47.14 -44.86
CA ILE A 5 22.31 47.54 -43.49
C ILE A 5 21.02 47.71 -42.66
N LYS A 6 19.95 48.27 -43.25
CA LYS A 6 18.65 48.41 -42.58
C LYS A 6 17.98 47.08 -42.25
N GLU A 7 18.15 46.08 -43.11
CA GLU A 7 17.59 44.74 -42.90
C GLU A 7 18.28 44.03 -41.71
N HIS A 8 19.60 44.20 -41.57
CA HIS A 8 20.35 43.71 -40.41
C HIS A 8 20.03 44.46 -39.11
N GLU A 9 19.74 45.77 -39.16
CA GLU A 9 19.28 46.55 -37.99
C GLU A 9 17.87 46.17 -37.54
N GLU A 10 16.93 45.90 -38.46
CA GLU A 10 15.59 45.42 -38.10
C GLU A 10 15.60 44.00 -37.53
N LEU A 11 16.46 43.11 -38.07
CA LEU A 11 16.65 41.76 -37.55
C LEU A 11 17.24 41.77 -36.13
N THR A 12 18.15 42.69 -35.81
CA THR A 12 18.70 42.83 -34.45
C THR A 12 17.71 43.47 -33.48
N GLN A 13 16.89 44.43 -33.92
CA GLN A 13 15.84 45.00 -33.07
C GLN A 13 14.71 44.00 -32.74
N ASN A 14 14.36 43.10 -33.66
CA ASN A 14 13.34 42.08 -33.40
C ASN A 14 13.82 40.94 -32.49
N GLN A 15 15.12 40.65 -32.42
CA GLN A 15 15.66 39.63 -31.50
C GLN A 15 15.65 40.05 -30.01
N HIS A 16 15.49 41.34 -29.72
CA HIS A 16 15.35 41.86 -28.35
C HIS A 16 13.92 41.92 -27.82
N LYS A 17 12.90 41.64 -28.65
CA LYS A 17 11.54 41.32 -28.17
C LYS A 17 11.46 39.87 -27.67
N ARG A 18 12.40 39.47 -26.81
CA ARG A 18 12.23 38.23 -26.02
C ARG A 18 11.01 38.45 -25.14
N ALA A 19 10.03 37.56 -25.27
CA ALA A 19 8.82 37.55 -24.47
C ALA A 19 9.17 37.81 -22.99
N SER A 20 8.87 39.01 -22.52
CA SER A 20 9.02 39.39 -21.12
C SER A 20 8.10 38.47 -20.32
N VAL A 21 8.67 37.45 -19.68
CA VAL A 21 7.96 36.61 -18.73
C VAL A 21 7.55 37.55 -17.60
N LYS A 22 6.27 38.00 -17.63
CA LYS A 22 5.70 38.86 -16.60
C LYS A 22 5.90 38.15 -15.26
N LYS A 23 6.84 38.63 -14.44
CA LYS A 23 7.08 38.09 -13.10
C LYS A 23 5.78 38.27 -12.32
N LEU A 24 5.16 37.16 -11.90
CA LEU A 24 4.00 37.21 -11.01
C LEU A 24 4.38 38.03 -9.76
N PRO A 25 3.51 38.93 -9.26
CA PRO A 25 3.83 39.71 -8.07
C PRO A 25 4.06 38.74 -6.90
N SER A 26 5.21 38.89 -6.22
CA SER A 26 5.69 37.99 -5.16
C SER A 26 4.68 37.74 -4.04
N ARG A 27 3.73 38.67 -3.84
CA ARG A 27 2.62 38.54 -2.88
C ARG A 27 1.58 37.50 -3.31
N LEU A 28 1.28 37.38 -4.60
CA LEU A 28 0.34 36.38 -5.15
C LEU A 28 0.90 34.95 -5.06
N PHE A 29 2.22 34.82 -5.17
CA PHE A 29 2.92 33.57 -4.89
C PHE A 29 2.78 33.16 -3.41
N LEU A 30 2.87 34.13 -2.48
CA LEU A 30 2.64 33.89 -1.05
C LEU A 30 1.21 33.37 -0.76
N PHE A 31 0.20 33.94 -1.43
CA PHE A 31 -1.21 33.52 -1.27
C PHE A 31 -1.49 32.09 -1.74
N ILE A 32 -0.64 31.52 -2.61
CA ILE A 32 -0.75 30.13 -3.06
C ILE A 32 0.16 29.22 -2.22
N LEU A 33 1.36 29.68 -1.86
CA LEU A 33 2.33 28.87 -1.14
C LEU A 33 1.92 28.61 0.32
N ILE A 34 1.35 29.61 0.99
CA ILE A 34 0.90 29.50 2.39
C ILE A 34 -0.17 28.40 2.57
N PRO A 35 -1.29 28.37 1.80
CA PRO A 35 -2.28 27.32 1.97
C PRO A 35 -1.73 25.93 1.63
N ILE A 36 -0.86 25.81 0.61
CA ILE A 36 -0.19 24.53 0.30
C ILE A 36 0.67 24.07 1.49
N LEU A 37 1.45 24.97 2.08
CA LEU A 37 2.26 24.65 3.25
C LEU A 37 1.40 24.24 4.44
N VAL A 38 0.29 24.94 4.69
CA VAL A 38 -0.67 24.59 5.75
C VAL A 38 -1.28 23.21 5.50
N ILE A 39 -1.67 22.88 4.26
CA ILE A 39 -2.18 21.56 3.89
C ILE A 39 -1.12 20.48 4.12
N LEU A 40 0.13 20.72 3.73
CA LEU A 40 1.23 19.77 3.93
C LEU A 40 1.52 19.54 5.41
N ILE A 41 1.51 20.60 6.23
CA ILE A 41 1.68 20.50 7.69
C ILE A 41 0.53 19.68 8.28
N PHE A 42 -0.71 19.97 7.87
CA PHE A 42 -1.88 19.26 8.36
C PHE A 42 -1.87 17.78 7.95
N ALA A 43 -1.49 17.48 6.70
CA ALA A 43 -1.33 16.12 6.20
C ALA A 43 -0.22 15.36 6.94
N ALA A 44 0.91 16.02 7.21
CA ALA A 44 2.01 15.42 7.98
C ALA A 44 1.59 15.14 9.43
N LEU A 45 0.91 16.08 10.08
CA LEU A 45 0.39 15.89 11.44
C LEU A 45 -0.62 14.75 11.46
N PHE A 46 -1.55 14.72 10.51
CA PHE A 46 -2.54 13.66 10.38
C PHE A 46 -1.88 12.29 10.15
N TYR A 47 -0.87 12.22 9.28
CA TYR A 47 -0.09 11.01 9.05
C TYR A 47 0.59 10.52 10.32
N VAL A 48 1.24 11.41 11.08
CA VAL A 48 1.87 11.09 12.35
C VAL A 48 0.83 10.59 13.38
N LEU A 49 -0.33 11.23 13.47
CA LEU A 49 -1.42 10.79 14.35
C LEU A 49 -1.92 9.38 14.01
N ILE A 50 -2.00 9.02 12.73
CA ILE A 50 -2.35 7.66 12.31
C ILE A 50 -1.27 6.68 12.75
N LEU A 51 0.01 6.99 12.50
CA LEU A 51 1.12 6.11 12.87
C LEU A 51 1.19 5.85 14.38
N TYR A 52 0.92 6.86 15.21
CA TYR A 52 0.87 6.69 16.67
C TYR A 52 -0.24 5.75 17.15
N LYS A 53 -1.33 5.61 16.38
CA LYS A 53 -2.45 4.73 16.72
C LYS A 53 -2.27 3.30 16.20
N LEU A 54 -1.23 3.03 15.40
CA LEU A 54 -1.03 1.70 14.83
C LEU A 54 -0.55 0.71 15.91
N PRO A 55 -1.11 -0.51 15.94
CA PRO A 55 -0.60 -1.57 16.81
C PRO A 55 0.84 -1.94 16.42
N SER A 56 1.67 -2.24 17.43
CA SER A 56 3.05 -2.64 17.20
C SER A 56 3.13 -3.95 16.40
N PRO A 57 3.93 -4.02 15.32
CA PRO A 57 4.18 -5.27 14.58
C PRO A 57 4.82 -6.37 15.42
N GLN A 58 5.46 -6.03 16.54
CA GLN A 58 6.09 -7.01 17.44
C GLN A 58 5.06 -7.99 18.02
N SER A 59 3.79 -7.59 18.13
CA SER A 59 2.68 -8.45 18.57
C SER A 59 2.47 -9.67 17.67
N LEU A 60 2.89 -9.62 16.40
CA LEU A 60 2.83 -10.74 15.45
C LEU A 60 3.93 -11.78 15.68
N ARG A 61 5.05 -11.39 16.30
CA ARG A 61 6.18 -12.30 16.55
C ARG A 61 5.88 -13.28 17.68
N ASN A 62 4.99 -12.89 18.59
CA ASN A 62 4.61 -13.69 19.74
C ASN A 62 3.41 -14.56 19.34
N SER A 63 3.65 -15.82 18.99
CA SER A 63 2.59 -16.81 18.66
C SER A 63 1.53 -16.99 19.75
N ARG A 64 1.78 -16.50 20.97
CA ARG A 64 0.83 -16.48 22.09
C ARG A 64 -0.35 -15.51 21.91
N THR A 65 -0.29 -14.61 20.94
CA THR A 65 -1.37 -13.63 20.71
C THR A 65 -2.51 -14.19 19.86
N THR A 66 -2.28 -15.29 19.14
CA THR A 66 -3.32 -15.94 18.35
C THR A 66 -4.04 -16.99 19.21
N PRO A 67 -5.34 -16.84 19.50
CA PRO A 67 -6.07 -17.84 20.27
C PRO A 67 -6.12 -19.16 19.50
N LEU A 68 -5.73 -20.25 20.17
CA LEU A 68 -5.76 -21.62 19.66
C LEU A 68 -6.84 -22.44 20.38
N SER A 69 -7.33 -23.49 19.71
CA SER A 69 -8.18 -24.50 20.33
C SER A 69 -7.40 -25.34 21.33
N THR A 70 -8.07 -25.76 22.40
CA THR A 70 -7.60 -26.80 23.33
C THR A 70 -8.26 -28.13 22.96
N HIS A 71 -7.46 -29.15 22.71
CA HIS A 71 -7.93 -30.50 22.40
C HIS A 71 -7.71 -31.44 23.58
N ILE A 72 -8.75 -32.19 23.96
CA ILE A 72 -8.70 -33.26 24.97
C ILE A 72 -8.79 -34.60 24.27
N TYR A 73 -7.78 -35.45 24.48
CA TYR A 73 -7.69 -36.78 23.89
C TYR A 73 -7.83 -37.87 24.95
N ASP A 74 -8.32 -39.05 24.57
CA ASP A 74 -8.27 -40.24 25.41
C ASP A 74 -6.87 -40.87 25.42
N ARG A 75 -6.70 -41.96 26.20
CA ARG A 75 -5.41 -42.69 26.29
C ARG A 75 -4.94 -43.33 24.98
N ASN A 76 -5.82 -43.47 24.00
CA ASN A 76 -5.54 -44.04 22.69
C ASN A 76 -5.35 -42.93 21.62
N GLY A 77 -5.36 -41.65 22.01
CA GLY A 77 -5.24 -40.51 21.09
C GLY A 77 -6.53 -40.15 20.35
N LYS A 78 -7.70 -40.68 20.75
CA LYS A 78 -8.98 -40.28 20.17
C LYS A 78 -9.42 -38.95 20.76
N LEU A 79 -9.73 -37.97 19.91
CA LEU A 79 -10.26 -36.68 20.34
C LEU A 79 -11.60 -36.87 21.06
N LEU A 80 -11.70 -36.40 22.29
CA LEU A 80 -12.90 -36.44 23.12
C LEU A 80 -13.65 -35.12 23.08
N TYR A 81 -12.92 -34.01 23.27
CA TYR A 81 -13.49 -32.67 23.34
C TYR A 81 -12.53 -31.64 22.76
N GLU A 82 -13.11 -30.58 22.23
CA GLU A 82 -12.39 -29.40 21.74
C GLU A 82 -13.01 -28.13 22.35
N PHE A 83 -12.18 -27.27 22.92
CA PHE A 83 -12.58 -25.98 23.48
C PHE A 83 -11.91 -24.84 22.72
N TYR A 84 -12.71 -23.88 22.27
CA TYR A 84 -12.22 -22.64 21.66
C TYR A 84 -13.18 -21.49 21.98
N LYS A 85 -12.69 -20.25 21.90
CA LYS A 85 -13.49 -19.05 22.17
C LYS A 85 -14.32 -18.67 20.94
N GLU A 86 -13.72 -17.96 20.00
CA GLU A 86 -14.39 -17.44 18.80
C GLU A 86 -14.01 -18.24 17.55
N GLN A 87 -12.84 -18.88 17.54
CA GLN A 87 -12.26 -19.51 16.36
C GLN A 87 -11.68 -20.87 16.71
N ASN A 88 -12.06 -21.89 15.95
CA ASN A 88 -11.44 -23.19 15.99
C ASN A 88 -10.11 -23.12 15.21
N ARG A 89 -8.98 -23.15 15.91
CA ARG A 89 -7.63 -23.00 15.33
C ARG A 89 -6.68 -24.03 15.90
N THR A 90 -6.05 -24.80 15.00
CA THR A 90 -4.95 -25.70 15.35
C THR A 90 -3.67 -25.17 14.73
N PHE A 91 -2.61 -25.04 15.54
CA PHE A 91 -1.30 -24.68 15.02
C PHE A 91 -0.69 -25.87 14.27
N VAL A 92 -0.31 -25.65 13.01
CA VAL A 92 0.35 -26.66 12.18
C VAL A 92 1.65 -26.06 11.63
N SER A 93 2.74 -26.82 11.75
CA SER A 93 4.02 -26.42 11.17
C SER A 93 3.97 -26.56 9.65
N ILE A 94 4.48 -25.58 8.92
CA ILE A 94 4.54 -25.66 7.45
C ILE A 94 5.34 -26.89 6.97
N LYS A 95 6.31 -27.36 7.77
CA LYS A 95 7.14 -28.53 7.47
C LYS A 95 6.36 -29.86 7.52
N THR A 96 5.22 -29.89 8.21
CA THR A 96 4.38 -31.09 8.31
C THR A 96 3.28 -31.12 7.25
N LEU A 97 3.11 -30.04 6.48
CA LEU A 97 2.11 -29.96 5.42
C LEU A 97 2.65 -30.55 4.12
N PRO A 98 1.80 -31.22 3.32
CA PRO A 98 2.13 -31.56 1.95
C PRO A 98 2.50 -30.30 1.16
N GLN A 99 3.52 -30.40 0.32
CA GLN A 99 4.06 -29.26 -0.40
C GLN A 99 3.02 -28.56 -1.28
N ASN A 100 2.16 -29.34 -1.91
CA ASN A 100 1.09 -28.82 -2.77
C ASN A 100 0.09 -27.94 -2.02
N THR A 101 -0.12 -28.17 -0.71
CA THR A 101 -1.11 -27.42 0.08
C THR A 101 -0.76 -25.95 0.15
N TYR A 102 0.43 -25.61 0.69
CA TYR A 102 0.82 -24.21 0.85
C TYR A 102 1.20 -23.57 -0.50
N GLN A 103 1.76 -24.33 -1.44
CA GLN A 103 2.11 -23.81 -2.76
C GLN A 103 0.88 -23.42 -3.58
N SER A 104 -0.22 -24.18 -3.49
CA SER A 104 -1.46 -23.83 -4.19
C SER A 104 -2.08 -22.55 -3.64
N THR A 105 -2.09 -22.38 -2.30
CA THR A 105 -2.53 -21.12 -1.68
C THR A 105 -1.68 -19.94 -2.14
N ILE A 106 -0.35 -20.08 -2.15
CA ILE A 106 0.55 -19.02 -2.63
C ILE A 106 0.27 -18.72 -4.11
N ALA A 107 0.10 -19.73 -4.96
CA ALA A 107 -0.14 -19.52 -6.39
C ALA A 107 -1.44 -18.75 -6.68
N ILE A 108 -2.49 -18.99 -5.90
CA ILE A 108 -3.81 -18.37 -6.08
C ILE A 108 -3.87 -16.98 -5.42
N GLU A 109 -3.43 -16.86 -4.17
CA GLU A 109 -3.58 -15.63 -3.38
C GLU A 109 -2.46 -14.61 -3.65
N ASP A 110 -1.23 -15.08 -3.84
CA ASP A 110 -0.05 -14.21 -3.91
C ASP A 110 1.13 -14.90 -4.63
N LYS A 111 1.00 -15.05 -5.96
CA LYS A 111 1.96 -15.81 -6.78
C LYS A 111 3.42 -15.34 -6.69
N ASP A 112 3.63 -14.09 -6.30
CA ASP A 112 4.95 -13.46 -6.17
C ASP A 112 5.34 -13.25 -4.71
N PHE A 113 4.70 -13.95 -3.77
CA PHE A 113 4.89 -13.82 -2.32
C PHE A 113 6.36 -13.74 -1.89
N TYR A 114 7.19 -14.65 -2.40
CA TYR A 114 8.62 -14.73 -2.07
C TYR A 114 9.50 -13.69 -2.79
N LYS A 115 8.96 -12.91 -3.72
CA LYS A 115 9.70 -11.91 -4.50
C LYS A 115 9.52 -10.49 -3.97
N HIS A 116 8.52 -10.25 -3.13
CA HIS A 116 8.21 -8.92 -2.61
C HIS A 116 8.31 -8.82 -1.09
N ASN A 117 8.47 -7.60 -0.58
CA ASN A 117 8.58 -7.33 0.85
C ASN A 117 7.22 -7.01 1.50
N GLY A 118 6.22 -7.85 1.22
CA GLY A 118 4.87 -7.75 1.81
C GLY A 118 3.86 -6.89 1.04
N VAL A 119 4.27 -6.15 0.01
CA VAL A 119 3.35 -5.43 -0.90
C VAL A 119 3.79 -5.67 -2.34
N SER A 120 2.85 -6.12 -3.19
CA SER A 120 3.09 -6.25 -4.63
C SER A 120 2.52 -5.06 -5.39
N LEU A 121 3.37 -4.06 -5.65
CA LEU A 121 2.97 -2.85 -6.39
C LEU A 121 2.66 -3.14 -7.87
N VAL A 122 3.54 -3.91 -8.53
CA VAL A 122 3.45 -4.14 -9.99
C VAL A 122 2.55 -5.32 -10.32
N SER A 123 2.76 -6.49 -9.69
CA SER A 123 2.03 -7.71 -10.07
C SER A 123 0.69 -7.89 -9.35
N GLY A 124 0.50 -7.21 -8.20
CA GLY A 124 -0.73 -7.18 -7.43
C GLY A 124 -1.56 -5.93 -7.75
N ILE A 125 -1.16 -4.77 -7.23
CA ILE A 125 -1.97 -3.53 -7.29
C ILE A 125 -2.18 -3.05 -8.73
N PHE A 126 -1.11 -2.84 -9.51
CA PHE A 126 -1.26 -2.32 -10.88
C PHE A 126 -2.02 -3.29 -11.78
N ARG A 127 -1.79 -4.60 -11.64
CA ARG A 127 -2.54 -5.63 -12.38
C ARG A 127 -4.01 -5.64 -11.99
N ALA A 128 -4.33 -5.61 -10.70
CA ALA A 128 -5.71 -5.58 -10.22
C ALA A 128 -6.46 -4.32 -10.70
N ILE A 129 -5.81 -3.15 -10.68
CA ILE A 129 -6.38 -1.91 -11.21
C ILE A 129 -6.63 -2.05 -12.72
N LYS A 130 -5.63 -2.49 -13.48
CA LYS A 130 -5.77 -2.69 -14.93
C LYS A 130 -6.89 -3.67 -15.25
N ASP A 131 -6.94 -4.81 -14.58
CA ASP A 131 -7.93 -5.86 -14.86
C ASP A 131 -9.34 -5.44 -14.41
N THR A 132 -9.47 -4.58 -13.41
CA THR A 132 -10.76 -3.99 -12.99
C THR A 132 -11.23 -2.88 -13.94
N VAL A 133 -10.31 -2.07 -14.48
CA VAL A 133 -10.64 -0.94 -15.37
C VAL A 133 -10.85 -1.39 -16.81
N PHE A 134 -10.05 -2.35 -17.29
CA PHE A 134 -10.04 -2.79 -18.69
C PHE A 134 -10.57 -4.20 -18.90
N GLY A 135 -10.83 -4.95 -17.83
CA GLY A 135 -11.41 -6.30 -17.87
C GLY A 135 -12.73 -6.39 -17.09
N GLN A 136 -13.47 -7.47 -17.29
CA GLN A 136 -14.70 -7.77 -16.52
C GLN A 136 -14.45 -8.62 -15.27
N ASN A 137 -13.20 -9.01 -15.02
CA ASN A 137 -12.85 -9.92 -13.93
C ASN A 137 -12.19 -9.14 -12.79
N LEU A 138 -12.88 -9.01 -11.66
CA LEU A 138 -12.26 -8.52 -10.43
C LEU A 138 -11.12 -9.46 -10.02
N GLN A 139 -9.90 -8.93 -9.90
CA GLN A 139 -8.78 -9.61 -9.28
C GLN A 139 -8.41 -8.96 -7.95
N GLY A 140 -8.10 -9.78 -6.96
CA GLY A 140 -7.52 -9.31 -5.70
C GLY A 140 -6.10 -8.81 -5.92
N GLY A 141 -5.80 -7.61 -5.43
CA GLY A 141 -4.44 -7.05 -5.41
C GLY A 141 -3.71 -7.19 -4.07
N SER A 142 -4.36 -7.79 -3.07
CA SER A 142 -3.83 -7.89 -1.70
C SER A 142 -2.85 -9.05 -1.53
N THR A 143 -1.75 -8.82 -0.84
CA THR A 143 -0.73 -9.85 -0.54
C THR A 143 -1.11 -10.67 0.69
N ILE A 144 -0.52 -11.87 0.83
CA ILE A 144 -0.69 -12.69 2.05
C ILE A 144 -0.25 -11.91 3.30
N THR A 145 0.81 -11.11 3.21
CA THR A 145 1.28 -10.27 4.32
C THR A 145 0.26 -9.20 4.72
N GLN A 146 -0.38 -8.55 3.75
CA GLN A 146 -1.45 -7.58 4.03
C GLN A 146 -2.67 -8.25 4.67
N GLN A 147 -3.05 -9.43 4.17
CA GLN A 147 -4.14 -10.22 4.74
C GLN A 147 -3.82 -10.65 6.19
N LEU A 148 -2.57 -11.04 6.47
CA LEU A 148 -2.11 -11.36 7.83
C LEU A 148 -2.19 -10.15 8.76
N VAL A 149 -1.65 -9.00 8.35
CA VAL A 149 -1.70 -7.77 9.15
C VAL A 149 -3.14 -7.37 9.44
N LYS A 150 -4.02 -7.41 8.43
CA LYS A 150 -5.44 -7.09 8.59
C LYS A 150 -6.15 -8.04 9.55
N SER A 151 -5.92 -9.35 9.43
CA SER A 151 -6.61 -10.34 10.27
C SER A 151 -6.06 -10.44 11.70
N ALA A 152 -4.79 -10.09 11.92
CA ALA A 152 -4.12 -10.25 13.21
C ALA A 152 -4.02 -8.96 14.03
N LEU A 153 -3.98 -7.78 13.38
CA LEU A 153 -3.77 -6.50 14.07
C LEU A 153 -4.96 -5.53 13.98
N LEU A 154 -5.86 -5.71 13.01
CA LEU A 154 -7.01 -4.82 12.87
C LEU A 154 -8.26 -5.51 13.45
N THR A 155 -9.10 -4.73 14.14
CA THR A 155 -10.42 -5.22 14.55
C THR A 155 -11.27 -5.44 13.29
N PRO A 156 -12.12 -6.48 13.23
CA PRO A 156 -13.00 -6.72 12.08
C PRO A 156 -14.07 -5.65 11.83
N GLU A 157 -14.10 -4.58 12.63
CA GLU A 157 -15.11 -3.54 12.57
C GLU A 157 -14.99 -2.79 11.24
N ARG A 158 -15.99 -3.01 10.37
CA ARG A 158 -16.26 -2.14 9.22
C ARG A 158 -16.69 -0.78 9.75
N THR A 159 -15.81 0.20 9.73
CA THR A 159 -16.25 1.60 9.83
C THR A 159 -17.00 1.94 8.54
N ILE A 160 -18.27 2.29 8.68
CA ILE A 160 -19.18 2.70 7.59
C ILE A 160 -18.83 4.12 7.15
#